data_AF-A0A924JXZ9-F1
#
_entry.id   AF-A0A924JXZ9-F1
#
_cell.length_a   1.000
_cell.length_b   1.000
_cell.length_c   1.000
_cell.angle_alpha   90.00
_cell.angle_beta   90.00
_cell.angle_gamma   90.00
#
_symmetry.space_group_name_H-M   'P 1'
#
loop_
_entity.id
_entity.type
_entity.pdbx_description
1 polymer ?
#
loop_
_entity_poly.entity_id
_entity_poly.type
_entity_poly.pdbx_seq_one_letter_code
_entity_poly.pdbx_strand_id
1 'polypeptide(L)'
;MITVMWNLASGEQGELQLEGAQKWTFGRGAAGADRFALRVDDNNVSRTALVIRDSGPGPVVFRGQRDNGAEVGLVQAAGSTIWLDEGTAQNLTTEAHRVEFYTGGNLVLTVNVTFDERPTVLERQRQAGF
;
A
#
# COMPACT_ATOMS: atom_id res chain seq x y z
N MET A 1 -6.38 12.16 -3.72
CA MET A 1 -6.53 11.56 -2.40
C MET A 1 -6.89 10.09 -2.56
N ILE A 2 -6.43 9.26 -1.63
CA ILE A 2 -6.83 7.85 -1.48
C ILE A 2 -7.13 7.59 -0.02
N THR A 3 -8.06 6.68 0.26
CA THR A 3 -8.31 6.21 1.63
C THR A 3 -7.76 4.80 1.77
N VAL A 4 -6.93 4.59 2.79
CA VAL A 4 -6.29 3.33 3.11
C VAL A 4 -6.94 2.77 4.37
N MET A 5 -7.62 1.64 4.23
CA MET A 5 -8.21 0.90 5.34
C MET A 5 -7.39 -0.37 5.58
N TRP A 6 -6.98 -0.64 6.81
CA TRP A 6 -6.18 -1.82 7.12
C TRP A 6 -6.76 -2.66 8.25
N ASN A 7 -6.43 -3.94 8.21
CA ASN A 7 -6.72 -4.92 9.26
C ASN A 7 -5.46 -5.76 9.49
N LEU A 8 -4.97 -5.78 10.73
CA LEU A 8 -3.90 -6.66 11.18
C LEU A 8 -4.49 -7.96 11.71
N ALA A 9 -3.75 -9.06 11.55
CA ALA A 9 -4.10 -10.35 12.12
C ALA A 9 -4.18 -10.33 13.66
N SER A 10 -3.55 -9.35 14.31
CA SER A 10 -3.69 -9.08 15.75
C SER A 10 -5.07 -8.51 16.14
N GLY A 11 -5.92 -8.16 15.17
CA GLY A 11 -7.23 -7.55 15.38
C GLY A 11 -7.22 -6.01 15.37
N GLU A 12 -6.06 -5.38 15.27
CA GLU A 12 -5.97 -3.93 15.10
C GLU A 12 -6.41 -3.53 13.68
N GLN A 13 -7.27 -2.53 13.59
CA GLN A 13 -7.78 -2.00 12.33
C GLN A 13 -7.74 -0.48 12.34
N GLY A 14 -7.76 0.12 11.17
CA GLY A 14 -7.85 1.56 11.06
C GLY A 14 -8.06 2.05 9.64
N GLU A 15 -8.25 3.35 9.54
CA GLU A 15 -8.52 4.06 8.31
C GLU A 15 -7.71 5.35 8.31
N LEU A 16 -7.14 5.69 7.15
CA LEU A 16 -6.38 6.91 6.96
C LEU A 16 -6.54 7.43 5.53
N GLN A 17 -6.81 8.73 5.40
CA GLN A 17 -6.74 9.44 4.13
C GLN A 17 -5.30 9.88 3.84
N LEU A 18 -4.84 9.61 2.62
CA LEU A 18 -3.55 10.06 2.12
C LEU A 18 -3.76 11.12 1.03
N GLU A 19 -3.08 12.24 1.22
CA GLU A 19 -3.09 13.37 0.31
C GLU A 19 -1.69 13.68 -0.23
N GLY A 20 -1.63 13.99 -1.52
CA GLY A 20 -0.40 14.47 -2.16
C GLY A 20 0.77 13.50 -2.04
N ALA A 21 1.88 13.94 -1.45
CA ALA A 21 3.12 13.15 -1.37
C ALA A 21 3.16 12.16 -0.20
N GLN A 22 2.09 12.07 0.60
CA GLN A 22 2.03 11.22 1.79
C GLN A 22 2.17 9.74 1.43
N LYS A 23 2.84 9.01 2.32
CA LYS A 23 3.09 7.57 2.20
C LYS A 23 2.60 6.86 3.44
N TRP A 24 1.70 5.93 3.25
CA TRP A 24 1.41 4.92 4.26
C TRP A 24 2.43 3.79 4.14
N THR A 25 2.96 3.37 5.28
CA THR A 25 4.03 2.37 5.33
C THR A 25 3.73 1.32 6.39
N PHE A 26 4.01 0.07 6.05
CA PHE A 26 3.91 -1.05 6.96
C PHE A 26 5.14 -1.95 6.86
N GLY A 27 5.76 -2.20 8.01
CA GLY A 27 6.89 -3.11 8.11
C GLY A 27 7.42 -3.17 9.53
N ARG A 28 8.54 -3.88 9.73
CA ARG A 28 9.25 -3.80 11.01
C ARG A 28 9.85 -2.40 11.17
N GLY A 29 9.85 -1.88 12.39
CA GLY A 29 10.53 -0.63 12.75
C GLY A 29 12.05 -0.70 12.51
N ALA A 30 12.76 0.40 12.76
CA ALA A 30 14.21 0.48 12.59
C ALA A 30 14.94 -0.71 13.26
N ALA A 31 15.94 -1.26 12.55
CA ALA A 31 16.85 -2.31 13.02
C ALA A 31 16.19 -3.52 13.70
N GLY A 32 15.35 -4.26 12.96
CA GLY A 32 14.97 -5.62 13.36
C GLY A 32 13.97 -5.70 14.51
N ALA A 33 13.18 -4.65 14.74
CA ALA A 33 12.12 -4.68 15.74
C ALA A 33 11.21 -5.92 15.58
N ASP A 34 10.93 -6.61 16.68
CA ASP A 34 10.09 -7.83 16.70
C ASP A 34 8.62 -7.57 16.39
N ARG A 35 8.23 -6.29 16.26
CA ARG A 35 6.86 -5.86 16.01
C ARG A 35 6.75 -5.09 14.71
N PHE A 36 5.71 -5.40 13.95
CA PHE A 36 5.28 -4.58 12.83
C PHE A 36 4.80 -3.22 13.36
N ALA A 37 5.13 -2.18 12.61
CA ALA A 37 4.70 -0.81 12.87
C ALA A 37 4.03 -0.27 11.61
N LEU A 38 2.95 0.47 11.84
CA LEU A 38 2.25 1.26 10.84
C LEU A 38 2.59 2.72 11.04
N ARG A 39 2.99 3.41 9.96
CA ARG A 39 3.38 4.82 10.03
C ARG A 39 3.06 5.57 8.74
N VAL A 40 2.90 6.88 8.88
CA VAL A 40 2.76 7.83 7.77
C VAL A 40 4.05 8.62 7.65
N ASP A 41 4.61 8.70 6.44
CA ASP A 41 5.82 9.48 6.11
C ASP A 41 7.03 9.24 7.03
N ASP A 42 7.14 8.03 7.59
CA ASP A 42 8.22 7.68 8.51
C ASP A 42 9.39 7.04 7.76
N ASN A 43 10.48 7.80 7.66
CA ASN A 43 11.73 7.36 7.05
C ASN A 43 12.49 6.31 7.88
N ASN A 44 12.05 6.03 9.12
CA ASN A 44 12.62 5.02 10.02
C ASN A 44 11.95 3.65 9.92
N VAL A 45 10.78 3.56 9.27
CA VAL A 45 10.24 2.26 8.88
C VAL A 45 11.24 1.67 7.88
N SER A 46 11.65 0.42 8.13
CA SER A 46 12.72 -0.23 7.38
C SER A 46 12.57 0.00 5.87
N ARG A 47 13.70 0.13 5.15
CA ARG A 47 13.78 0.25 3.67
C ARG A 47 13.02 -0.85 2.93
N THR A 48 12.57 -1.85 3.67
CA THR A 48 11.89 -3.04 3.25
C THR A 48 10.36 -3.05 3.39
N ALA A 49 9.74 -1.95 3.82
CA ALA A 49 8.29 -1.92 4.06
C ALA A 49 7.43 -2.03 2.79
N LEU A 50 6.18 -2.49 2.99
CA LEU A 50 5.07 -2.21 2.08
C LEU A 50 4.79 -0.71 2.13
N VAL A 51 4.73 -0.06 0.97
CA VAL A 51 4.49 1.38 0.85
C VAL A 51 3.29 1.62 -0.07
N ILE A 52 2.36 2.45 0.37
CA ILE A 52 1.20 2.90 -0.40
C ILE A 52 1.23 4.42 -0.46
N ARG A 53 1.06 5.02 -1.64
CA ARG A 53 1.16 6.47 -1.81
C ARG A 53 0.22 6.99 -2.88
N ASP A 54 -0.15 8.25 -2.74
CA ASP A 54 -0.95 8.97 -3.72
C ASP A 54 -0.11 9.67 -4.80
N SER A 55 0.73 8.92 -5.55
CA SER A 55 1.52 9.50 -6.64
C SER A 55 0.91 9.18 -8.02
N GLY A 56 -0.03 9.99 -8.51
CA GLY A 56 -0.61 9.78 -9.84
C GLY A 56 -1.55 8.57 -9.88
N PRO A 57 -1.42 7.58 -10.78
CA PRO A 57 -2.23 6.36 -10.77
C PRO A 57 -1.88 5.41 -9.60
N GLY A 58 -1.76 5.96 -8.38
CA GLY A 58 -1.78 5.28 -7.08
C GLY A 58 -0.95 3.99 -6.97
N PRO A 59 0.39 4.05 -7.05
CA PRO A 59 1.18 2.84 -6.94
C PRO A 59 1.23 2.32 -5.49
N VAL A 60 0.95 1.02 -5.34
CA VAL A 60 1.53 0.22 -4.27
C VAL A 60 2.96 -0.10 -4.66
N VAL A 61 3.88 0.24 -3.78
CA VAL A 61 5.29 -0.07 -3.95
C VAL A 61 5.67 -1.09 -2.89
N PHE A 62 5.92 -2.32 -3.31
CA PHE A 62 6.51 -3.31 -2.43
C PHE A 62 8.03 -3.21 -2.55
N ARG A 63 8.64 -2.50 -1.60
CA ARG A 63 10.11 -2.35 -1.59
C ARG A 63 10.84 -3.63 -1.13
N GLY A 64 10.08 -4.66 -0.74
CA GLY A 64 10.54 -6.01 -0.37
C GLY A 64 11.04 -6.13 1.05
N GLN A 65 10.77 -7.23 1.77
CA GLN A 65 11.43 -7.50 3.06
C GLN A 65 12.56 -8.51 2.96
N ARG A 66 13.79 -7.99 3.08
CA ARG A 66 15.00 -8.76 3.30
C ARG A 66 14.81 -9.78 4.42
N ASP A 67 15.07 -11.04 4.08
CA ASP A 67 15.37 -12.16 4.98
C ASP A 67 14.26 -12.67 5.90
N ASN A 68 12.98 -12.72 5.49
CA ASN A 68 11.95 -13.38 6.32
C ASN A 68 10.76 -14.03 5.61
N GLY A 69 10.83 -14.26 4.30
CA GLY A 69 9.71 -14.84 3.54
C GLY A 69 8.46 -13.97 3.60
N ALA A 70 8.64 -12.66 3.43
CA ALA A 70 7.54 -11.73 3.29
C ALA A 70 7.05 -11.73 1.85
N GLU A 71 5.74 -11.83 1.68
CA GLU A 71 5.11 -11.88 0.36
C GLU A 71 3.99 -10.84 0.32
N VAL A 72 3.87 -10.14 -0.80
CA VAL A 72 2.79 -9.17 -1.02
C VAL A 72 1.95 -9.63 -2.19
N GLY A 73 0.67 -9.87 -1.91
CA GLY A 73 -0.34 -10.19 -2.90
C GLY A 73 -1.22 -8.99 -3.18
N LEU A 74 -1.39 -8.65 -4.45
CA LEU A 74 -2.43 -7.75 -4.93
C LEU A 74 -3.64 -8.60 -5.34
N VAL A 75 -4.69 -8.55 -4.54
CA VAL A 75 -5.93 -9.31 -4.77
C VAL A 75 -6.83 -8.50 -5.71
N GLN A 76 -7.13 -9.11 -6.85
CA GLN A 76 -8.05 -8.57 -7.83
C GLN A 76 -9.50 -8.84 -7.43
N ALA A 77 -10.42 -7.97 -7.84
CA ALA A 77 -11.85 -8.13 -7.65
C ALA A 77 -12.39 -9.44 -8.28
N ALA A 78 -11.73 -9.91 -9.35
CA ALA A 78 -12.04 -11.20 -9.99
C ALA A 78 -11.59 -12.42 -9.18
N GLY A 79 -10.92 -12.24 -8.03
CA GLY A 79 -10.49 -13.31 -7.13
C GLY A 79 -9.09 -13.88 -7.42
N SER A 80 -8.37 -13.32 -8.39
CA SER A 80 -6.97 -13.70 -8.64
C SER A 80 -6.01 -12.87 -7.76
N THR A 81 -4.83 -13.40 -7.47
CA THR A 81 -3.79 -12.69 -6.71
C THR A 81 -2.55 -12.53 -7.57
N ILE A 82 -2.09 -11.29 -7.73
CA ILE A 82 -0.81 -10.96 -8.34
C ILE A 82 0.22 -10.83 -7.22
N TRP A 83 1.21 -11.70 -7.20
CA TRP A 83 2.31 -11.61 -6.23
C TRP A 83 3.36 -10.62 -6.70
N LEU A 84 3.79 -9.74 -5.80
CA LEU A 84 4.79 -8.72 -6.08
C LEU A 84 6.17 -9.21 -5.69
N ASP A 85 7.10 -9.18 -6.64
CA ASP A 85 8.52 -9.40 -6.34
C ASP A 85 9.08 -8.26 -5.49
N GLU A 86 10.06 -8.57 -4.64
CA GLU A 86 10.77 -7.56 -3.85
C GLU A 86 11.40 -6.47 -4.75
N GLY A 87 11.17 -5.21 -4.37
CA GLY A 87 11.69 -4.05 -5.09
C GLY A 87 10.82 -3.60 -6.26
N THR A 88 9.69 -4.26 -6.52
CA THR A 88 8.77 -3.90 -7.59
C THR A 88 7.64 -2.97 -7.13
N ALA A 89 7.06 -2.25 -8.08
CA ALA A 89 5.88 -1.43 -7.88
C ALA A 89 4.76 -1.90 -8.79
N GLN A 90 3.53 -1.86 -8.29
CA GLN A 90 2.33 -2.08 -9.08
C GLN A 90 1.31 -0.98 -8.82
N ASN A 91 0.54 -0.66 -9.85
CA ASN A 91 -0.53 0.32 -9.71
C ASN A 91 -1.74 -0.35 -9.09
N LEU A 92 -2.30 0.28 -8.06
CA LEU A 92 -3.62 -0.07 -7.60
C LEU A 92 -4.66 0.49 -8.57
N THR A 93 -5.73 -0.26 -8.76
CA THR A 93 -6.87 0.14 -9.60
C THR A 93 -8.16 -0.14 -8.83
N THR A 94 -9.28 0.34 -9.35
CA THR A 94 -10.60 -0.05 -8.83
C THR A 94 -10.80 -1.56 -8.83
N GLU A 95 -10.20 -2.28 -9.78
CA GLU A 95 -10.27 -3.74 -9.90
C GLU A 95 -9.20 -4.47 -9.08
N ALA A 96 -8.16 -3.78 -8.63
CA ALA A 96 -7.06 -4.35 -7.85
C ALA A 96 -6.70 -3.37 -6.75
N HIS A 97 -7.55 -3.34 -5.71
CA HIS A 97 -7.50 -2.38 -4.62
C HIS A 97 -7.20 -3.00 -3.25
N ARG A 98 -7.14 -4.34 -3.18
CA ARG A 98 -6.85 -5.08 -1.95
C ARG A 98 -5.43 -5.61 -1.98
N VAL A 99 -4.66 -5.28 -0.96
CA VAL A 99 -3.29 -5.76 -0.74
C VAL A 99 -3.28 -6.68 0.47
N GLU A 100 -2.62 -7.82 0.33
CA GLU A 100 -2.38 -8.76 1.42
C GLU A 100 -0.88 -8.88 1.63
N PHE A 101 -0.46 -8.84 2.88
CA PHE A 101 0.93 -9.01 3.29
C PHE A 101 1.04 -10.23 4.16
N TYR A 102 1.94 -11.13 3.77
CA TYR A 102 2.22 -12.39 4.42
C TYR A 102 3.63 -12.41 4.99
N THR A 103 3.84 -13.17 6.06
CA THR A 103 5.18 -13.55 6.53
C THR A 103 5.18 -15.02 6.93
N GLY A 104 6.15 -15.79 6.41
CA GLY A 104 6.24 -17.23 6.68
C GLY A 104 4.94 -17.98 6.36
N GLY A 105 4.25 -17.60 5.27
CA GLY A 105 2.98 -18.20 4.83
C GLY A 105 1.72 -17.74 5.60
N ASN A 106 1.84 -16.88 6.61
CA ASN A 106 0.71 -16.40 7.39
C ASN A 106 0.31 -14.98 6.97
N LEU A 107 -0.99 -14.75 6.77
CA LEU A 107 -1.52 -13.42 6.51
C LEU A 107 -1.36 -12.55 7.77
N VAL A 108 -0.66 -11.43 7.65
CA VAL A 108 -0.40 -10.51 8.76
C VAL A 108 -1.23 -9.24 8.64
N LEU A 109 -1.43 -8.77 7.41
CA LEU A 109 -2.06 -7.49 7.12
C LEU A 109 -2.89 -7.62 5.85
N THR A 110 -4.12 -7.11 5.91
CA THR A 110 -4.93 -6.80 4.73
C THR A 110 -5.12 -5.29 4.65
N VAL A 111 -4.96 -4.73 3.46
CA VAL A 111 -5.21 -3.33 3.16
C VAL A 111 -6.21 -3.23 2.01
N ASN A 112 -7.22 -2.39 2.16
CA ASN A 112 -8.13 -2.01 1.08
C ASN A 112 -7.95 -0.53 0.81
N VAL A 113 -7.80 -0.17 -0.46
CA VAL A 113 -7.56 1.22 -0.87
C VAL A 113 -8.73 1.70 -1.72
N THR A 114 -9.37 2.79 -1.32
CA THR A 114 -10.37 3.45 -2.16
C THR A 114 -9.78 4.70 -2.78
N PHE A 115 -10.19 4.96 -4.03
CA PHE A 115 -9.79 6.14 -4.78
C PHE A 115 -10.95 7.10 -4.78
N ASP A 116 -10.71 8.33 -4.35
CA ASP A 116 -11.69 9.38 -4.61
C ASP A 116 -11.79 9.64 -6.10
N GLU A 117 -12.97 10.06 -6.56
CA GLU A 117 -13.17 10.47 -7.94
C GLU A 117 -12.15 11.55 -8.30
N ARG A 118 -11.31 11.25 -9.29
CA ARG A 118 -10.37 12.22 -9.83
C ARG A 118 -10.92 12.76 -11.12
N PRO A 119 -10.93 14.08 -11.32
CA PRO A 119 -11.17 14.63 -12.64
C PRO A 119 -10.15 14.03 -13.61
N THR A 120 -10.64 13.56 -14.75
CA THR A 120 -9.85 13.04 -15.86
C THR A 120 -8.77 14.05 -16.27
N VAL A 121 -7.74 13.58 -16.98
CA VAL A 121 -6.71 14.48 -17.53
C VAL A 121 -7.35 15.62 -18.34
N LEU A 122 -8.40 15.30 -19.10
CA LEU A 122 -9.16 16.27 -19.91
C LEU A 122 -9.90 17.29 -19.04
N GLU A 123 -10.56 16.85 -17.97
CA GLU A 123 -11.25 17.76 -17.04
C GLU A 123 -10.26 18.66 -16.30
N ARG A 124 -9.08 18.13 -15.94
CA ARG A 124 -8.01 18.92 -15.35
C ARG A 124 -7.42 19.95 -16.32
N GLN A 125 -7.27 19.61 -17.60
CA GLN A 125 -6.82 20.55 -18.63
C GLN A 125 -7.85 21.66 -18.85
N ARG A 126 -9.15 21.31 -18.93
CA ARG A 126 -10.25 22.28 -19.04
C ARG A 126 -10.34 23.21 -17.83
N GLN A 127 -10.17 22.69 -16.61
CA GLN A 127 -10.14 23.50 -15.39
C GLN A 127 -8.89 24.39 -15.29
N ALA A 128 -7.75 23.94 -15.84
CA ALA A 128 -6.51 24.70 -15.88
C ALA A 128 -6.44 25.73 -17.03
N GLY A 129 -7.49 25.83 -17.86
CA GLY A 129 -7.59 26.82 -18.92
C GLY A 129 -6.71 26.55 -20.14
N PHE A 130 -6.33 25.29 -20.39
CA PHE A 130 -5.66 24.85 -21.61
C PHE A 130 -6.65 24.39 -22.67
#